data_AF-A0A511ZG10-F1
#
_entry.id   AF-A0A511ZG10-F1
#
_cell.length_a   1.000
_cell.length_b   1.000
_cell.length_c   1.000
_cell.angle_alpha   90.00
_cell.angle_beta   90.00
_cell.angle_gamma   90.00
#
_symmetry.space_group_name_H-M   'P 1'
#
loop_
_entity.id
_entity.type
_entity.pdbx_description
1 polymer ?
#
loop_
_entity_poly.entity_id
_entity_poly.type
_entity_poly.pdbx_seq_one_letter_code
_entity_poly.pdbx_strand_id
1 'polypeptide(L)'
;MSFFIKEMIKNKLRKLTSGEILHYSSQYGFSITPAQADQIVNYLRVSSPNPFDQADRDRFMAELAKITDQKTALAAQQLMDEVIKSYGLEHLF
;
A
#
# COMPACT_ATOMS: atom_id res chain seq x y z
N MET A 1 -10.39 10.63 17.29
CA MET A 1 -9.23 10.24 16.46
C MET A 1 -8.89 11.37 15.48
N SER A 2 -7.61 11.54 15.15
CA SER A 2 -7.12 12.61 14.28
C SER A 2 -7.59 12.43 12.83
N PHE A 3 -8.73 13.05 12.49
CA PHE A 3 -9.24 13.17 11.11
C PHE A 3 -8.15 13.66 10.15
N PHE A 4 -7.32 14.62 10.60
CA PHE A 4 -6.21 15.16 9.83
C PHE A 4 -5.18 14.12 9.39
N ILE A 5 -4.79 13.19 10.29
CA ILE A 5 -3.83 12.13 9.94
C ILE A 5 -4.42 11.19 8.89
N LYS A 6 -5.71 10.84 9.04
CA LYS A 6 -6.40 9.97 8.06
C LYS A 6 -6.46 10.60 6.68
N GLU A 7 -6.80 11.89 6.59
CA GLU A 7 -6.83 12.61 5.31
C GLU A 7 -5.43 12.81 4.70
N MET A 8 -4.41 13.03 5.53
CA MET A 8 -3.02 13.10 5.06
C MET A 8 -2.58 11.79 4.41
N ILE A 9 -2.86 10.64 5.03
CA ILE A 9 -2.51 9.31 4.51
C ILE A 9 -3.25 9.02 3.20
N LYS A 10 -4.56 9.28 3.13
CA LYS A 10 -5.33 9.13 1.88
C LYS A 10 -4.76 9.96 0.74
N ASN A 11 -4.39 11.22 1.03
CA ASN A 11 -3.77 12.10 0.05
C ASN A 11 -2.38 11.62 -0.39
N LYS A 12 -1.58 11.06 0.52
CA LYS A 12 -0.28 10.46 0.17
C LYS A 12 -0.46 9.25 -0.74
N LEU A 13 -1.43 8.36 -0.45
CA LEU A 13 -1.73 7.18 -1.27
C LEU A 13 -2.13 7.57 -2.70
N ARG A 14 -3.00 8.58 -2.86
CA ARG A 14 -3.44 9.07 -4.17
C ARG A 14 -2.32 9.68 -5.01
N LYS A 15 -1.28 10.21 -4.36
CA LYS A 15 -0.15 10.89 -4.99
C LYS A 15 1.08 10.01 -5.15
N LEU A 16 1.02 8.74 -4.77
CA LEU A 16 2.12 7.80 -4.93
C LEU A 16 2.53 7.70 -6.40
N THR A 17 3.85 7.69 -6.60
CA THR A 17 4.49 7.53 -7.90
C THR A 17 5.14 6.15 -8.01
N SER A 18 5.32 5.66 -9.23
CA SER A 18 5.89 4.33 -9.47
C SER A 18 7.33 4.26 -8.96
N GLY A 19 8.07 5.38 -9.05
CA GLY A 19 9.41 5.51 -8.47
C GLY A 19 9.42 5.38 -6.94
N GLU A 20 8.44 5.96 -6.24
CA GLU A 20 8.29 5.77 -4.78
C GLU A 20 7.96 4.31 -4.44
N ILE A 21 7.07 3.66 -5.20
CA ILE A 21 6.74 2.24 -4.96
C ILE A 21 7.96 1.35 -5.18
N LEU A 22 8.73 1.58 -6.25
CA LEU A 22 9.99 0.86 -6.50
C LEU A 22 11.00 1.08 -5.38
N HIS A 23 11.16 2.32 -4.92
CA HIS A 23 12.04 2.65 -3.80
C HIS A 23 11.64 1.90 -2.53
N TYR A 24 10.35 1.92 -2.17
CA TYR A 24 9.85 1.20 -1.00
C TYR A 24 10.01 -0.31 -1.14
N SER A 25 9.73 -0.87 -2.32
CA SER A 25 9.93 -2.31 -2.56
C SER A 25 11.36 -2.74 -2.21
N SER A 26 12.34 -2.00 -2.73
CA SER A 26 13.76 -2.23 -2.45
C SER A 26 14.10 -2.07 -0.97
N GLN A 27 13.63 -0.98 -0.34
CA GLN A 27 13.89 -0.70 1.08
C GLN A 27 13.34 -1.79 2.00
N TYR A 28 12.22 -2.40 1.63
CA TYR A 28 11.49 -3.34 2.47
C TYR A 28 11.60 -4.81 2.03
N GLY A 29 12.50 -5.11 1.10
CA GLY A 29 12.91 -6.48 0.79
C GLY A 29 11.99 -7.24 -0.16
N PHE A 30 11.16 -6.55 -0.96
CA PHE A 30 10.45 -7.17 -2.08
C PHE A 30 10.82 -6.51 -3.40
N SER A 31 10.85 -7.28 -4.49
CA SER A 31 11.24 -6.76 -5.80
C SER A 31 10.05 -6.79 -6.73
N ILE A 32 9.68 -5.63 -7.25
CA ILE A 32 8.66 -5.50 -8.30
C ILE A 32 9.30 -4.87 -9.54
N THR A 33 8.71 -5.13 -10.70
CA THR A 33 9.12 -4.49 -11.95
C THR A 33 8.53 -3.07 -12.06
N PRO A 34 9.14 -2.18 -12.88
CA PRO A 34 8.55 -0.87 -13.15
C PRO A 34 7.12 -0.93 -13.68
N ALA A 35 6.80 -1.91 -14.53
CA ALA A 35 5.46 -2.13 -15.05
C ALA A 35 4.45 -2.47 -13.93
N GLN A 36 4.84 -3.33 -12.98
CA GLN A 36 4.02 -3.64 -11.81
C GLN A 36 3.81 -2.40 -10.94
N ALA A 37 4.85 -1.58 -10.72
CA ALA A 37 4.74 -0.33 -9.98
C ALA A 37 3.74 0.64 -10.64
N ASP A 38 3.78 0.77 -11.97
CA ASP A 38 2.81 1.58 -12.73
C ASP A 38 1.37 1.05 -12.59
N GLN A 39 1.19 -0.26 -12.65
CA GLN A 39 -0.12 -0.90 -12.44
C GLN A 39 -0.66 -0.63 -11.02
N ILE A 40 0.18 -0.71 -9.99
CA ILE A 40 -0.21 -0.41 -8.61
C ILE A 40 -0.62 1.06 -8.46
N VAL A 41 0.17 2.00 -9.02
CA VAL A 41 -0.17 3.43 -9.00
C VAL A 41 -1.48 3.71 -9.70
N ASN A 42 -1.70 3.12 -10.89
CA ASN A 42 -2.95 3.27 -11.62
C ASN A 42 -4.14 2.73 -10.83
N TYR A 43 -3.98 1.56 -10.20
CA TYR A 43 -4.99 0.99 -9.33
C TYR A 43 -5.32 1.94 -8.17
N LEU A 44 -4.31 2.45 -7.45
CA LEU A 44 -4.49 3.35 -6.30
C LEU A 44 -5.22 4.64 -6.68
N ARG A 45 -4.94 5.20 -7.87
CA ARG A 45 -5.62 6.41 -8.35
C ARG A 45 -7.09 6.15 -8.66
N VAL A 46 -7.39 5.07 -9.38
CA VAL A 46 -8.76 4.74 -9.82
C VAL A 46 -9.62 4.26 -8.66
N SER A 47 -9.11 3.33 -7.86
CA SER A 47 -9.88 2.73 -6.75
C SER A 47 -9.95 3.61 -5.52
N SER A 48 -8.95 4.48 -5.29
CA SER A 48 -8.86 5.37 -4.11
C SER A 48 -9.25 4.65 -2.80
N PRO A 49 -8.62 3.50 -2.48
CA PRO A 49 -9.06 2.64 -1.40
C PRO A 49 -8.90 3.35 -0.05
N ASN A 50 -9.83 3.09 0.89
CA ASN A 50 -9.69 3.58 2.25
C ASN A 50 -8.75 2.63 3.03
N PRO A 51 -7.52 3.04 3.38
CA PRO A 51 -6.59 2.16 4.08
C PRO A 51 -7.07 1.83 5.52
N PHE A 52 -8.04 2.56 6.05
CA PHE A 52 -8.57 2.38 7.41
C PHE A 52 -9.82 1.50 7.46
N ASP A 53 -10.30 1.01 6.32
CA ASP A 53 -11.42 0.05 6.25
C ASP A 53 -10.87 -1.34 5.92
N GLN A 54 -11.20 -2.34 6.74
CA GLN A 54 -10.67 -3.69 6.57
C GLN A 54 -11.07 -4.31 5.23
N ALA A 55 -12.31 -4.11 4.77
CA ALA A 55 -12.79 -4.69 3.53
C ALA A 55 -12.16 -4.01 2.29
N ASP A 56 -11.82 -2.72 2.37
CA ASP A 56 -11.02 -2.04 1.36
C ASP A 56 -9.57 -2.54 1.37
N ARG A 57 -8.96 -2.75 2.55
CA ARG A 57 -7.61 -3.34 2.66
C ARG A 57 -7.51 -4.73 2.03
N ASP A 58 -8.47 -5.60 2.34
CA ASP A 58 -8.49 -6.97 1.82
C ASP A 58 -8.62 -6.99 0.30
N ARG A 59 -9.50 -6.14 -0.24
CA ARG A 59 -9.65 -5.96 -1.70
C ARG A 59 -8.38 -5.42 -2.33
N PHE A 60 -7.74 -4.43 -1.70
CA PHE A 60 -6.47 -3.89 -2.18
C PHE A 60 -5.38 -4.96 -2.23
N MET A 61 -5.20 -5.73 -1.17
CA MET A 61 -4.21 -6.81 -1.13
C MET A 61 -4.48 -7.88 -2.19
N ALA A 62 -5.75 -8.25 -2.39
CA ALA A 62 -6.14 -9.20 -3.43
C ALA A 62 -5.81 -8.70 -4.85
N GLU A 63 -6.01 -7.41 -5.13
CA GLU A 63 -5.66 -6.80 -6.42
C GLU A 63 -4.14 -6.68 -6.61
N LEU A 64 -3.40 -6.33 -5.55
CA LEU A 64 -1.93 -6.34 -5.59
C LEU A 64 -1.37 -7.74 -5.92
N ALA A 65 -1.98 -8.79 -5.37
CA ALA A 65 -1.58 -10.17 -5.67
C ALA A 65 -1.80 -10.57 -7.13
N LYS A 66 -2.76 -9.96 -7.82
CA LYS A 66 -2.98 -10.17 -9.26
C LYS A 66 -1.97 -9.42 -10.14
N ILE A 67 -1.54 -8.24 -9.69
CA ILE A 67 -0.59 -7.39 -10.43
C ILE A 67 0.84 -7.92 -10.29
N THR A 68 1.19 -8.41 -9.10
CA THR A 68 2.55 -8.83 -8.77
C THR A 68 2.70 -10.35 -8.92
N ASP A 69 2.94 -11.02 -7.80
CA ASP A 69 2.94 -12.46 -7.62
C ASP A 69 2.57 -12.72 -6.14
N GLN A 70 2.12 -13.93 -5.84
CA GLN A 70 1.63 -14.25 -4.50
C GLN A 70 2.70 -14.06 -3.40
N LYS A 71 3.98 -14.28 -3.72
CA LYS A 71 5.09 -14.12 -2.78
C LYS A 71 5.35 -12.63 -2.49
N THR A 72 5.30 -11.79 -3.50
CA THR A 72 5.44 -10.34 -3.39
C THR A 72 4.26 -9.71 -2.65
N ALA A 73 3.02 -10.16 -2.90
CA ALA A 73 1.85 -9.67 -2.18
C ALA A 73 1.89 -10.04 -0.68
N LEU A 74 2.32 -11.26 -0.36
CA LEU A 74 2.51 -11.67 1.03
C LEU A 74 3.58 -10.81 1.74
N ALA A 75 4.70 -10.54 1.07
CA ALA A 75 5.76 -9.68 1.59
C ALA A 75 5.27 -8.24 1.80
N ALA A 76 4.47 -7.70 0.86
CA ALA A 76 3.87 -6.38 0.98
C ALA A 76 2.87 -6.29 2.15
N GLN A 77 2.08 -7.34 2.38
CA GLN A 77 1.18 -7.43 3.53
C GLN A 77 1.96 -7.46 4.86
N GLN A 78 2.98 -8.31 4.96
CA GLN A 78 3.84 -8.38 6.15
C GLN A 78 4.53 -7.05 6.44
N LEU A 79 5.00 -6.35 5.41
CA LEU A 79 5.53 -5.01 5.56
C LEU A 79 4.48 -4.05 6.11
N MET A 80 3.28 -4.04 5.53
CA MET A 80 2.22 -3.14 5.95
C MET A 80 1.92 -3.31 7.44
N ASP A 81 1.86 -4.55 7.91
CA ASP A 81 1.68 -4.87 9.33
C ASP A 81 2.84 -4.35 10.19
N GLU A 82 4.09 -4.53 9.77
CA GLU A 82 5.26 -4.04 10.49
C GLU A 82 5.32 -2.50 10.55
N VAL A 83 4.99 -1.81 9.45
CA VAL A 83 4.94 -0.34 9.41
C VAL A 83 3.83 0.19 10.32
N ILE A 84 2.65 -0.45 10.32
CA ILE A 84 1.54 -0.03 11.19
C ILE A 84 1.97 -0.14 12.67
N LYS A 85 2.64 -1.25 13.03
CA LYS A 85 3.16 -1.47 14.39
C LYS A 85 4.29 -0.51 14.76
N SER A 86 5.32 -0.39 13.91
CA SER A 86 6.55 0.36 14.22
C SER A 86 6.30 1.85 14.41
N TYR A 87 5.32 2.40 13.70
CA TYR A 87 4.94 3.81 13.81
C TYR A 87 3.80 4.04 14.83
N GLY A 88 3.37 3.02 15.58
CA GLY A 88 2.28 3.11 16.56
C GLY A 88 0.94 3.49 15.92
N LEU A 89 0.77 3.21 14.63
CA LEU A 89 -0.40 3.59 13.84
C LEU A 89 -1.55 2.61 14.01
N GLU A 90 -1.38 1.54 14.78
CA GLU A 90 -2.39 0.49 15.03
C GLU A 90 -3.77 1.07 15.35
N HIS A 91 -3.81 2.14 16.15
CA HIS A 91 -5.05 2.83 16.54
C HIS A 91 -5.80 3.49 15.37
N LEU A 92 -5.21 3.59 14.17
CA LEU A 92 -5.84 4.17 12.99
C LEU A 92 -6.61 3.15 12.14
N PHE A 93 -6.30 1.86 12.29
CA PHE A 93 -6.67 0.77 11.38
C PHE A 93 -7.71 -0.20 11.93
#